data_AF-A0A9Y1Z5A6-F1
#
_entry.id   AF-A0A9Y1Z5A6-F1
#
_cell.length_a   1.000
_cell.length_b   1.000
_cell.length_c   1.000
_cell.angle_alpha   90.00
_cell.angle_beta   90.00
_cell.angle_gamma   90.00
#
_symmetry.space_group_name_H-M   'P 1'
#
loop_
_entity.id
_entity.type
_entity.pdbx_description
1 polymer ?
#
loop_
_entity_poly.entity_id
_entity_poly.type
_entity_poly.pdbx_seq_one_letter_code
_entity_poly.pdbx_strand_id
1 'polypeptide(L)'
;MSTESMSDRREHVRSVGVTALSALIGVGAALLSAAITADAPTAEAAATDTTAYIVVFTAIIAQFPLLQLTGVYDDEEFGPKHYLFLTFMTFSLWFVVWGILLTVEYGG
;
A
#
# COMPACT_ATOMS: atom_id res chain seq x y z
N MET A 1 21.60 -24.27 18.03
CA MET A 1 21.77 -24.24 16.56
C MET A 1 20.48 -24.50 15.80
N SER A 2 19.72 -25.59 16.04
CA SER A 2 18.43 -25.81 15.33
C SER A 2 17.36 -24.73 15.61
N THR A 3 17.32 -24.15 16.81
CA THR A 3 16.34 -23.13 17.21
C THR A 3 16.62 -21.75 16.62
N GLU A 4 17.89 -21.41 16.34
CA GLU A 4 18.26 -20.11 15.74
C GLU A 4 17.81 -20.04 14.27
N SER A 5 18.00 -21.10 13.49
CA SER A 5 17.56 -21.15 12.08
C SER A 5 16.04 -21.05 11.91
N MET A 6 15.29 -21.56 12.90
CA MET A 6 13.83 -21.48 12.92
C MET A 6 13.33 -20.08 13.29
N SER A 7 14.08 -19.33 14.11
CA SER A 7 13.77 -17.93 14.42
C SER A 7 14.02 -17.03 13.22
N ASP A 8 15.19 -17.17 12.58
CA ASP A 8 15.62 -16.36 11.44
C ASP A 8 14.66 -16.49 10.23
N ARG A 9 14.21 -17.73 9.95
CA ARG A 9 13.22 -17.97 8.90
C ARG A 9 11.87 -17.29 9.18
N ARG A 10 11.40 -17.30 10.43
CA ARG A 10 10.12 -16.64 10.80
C ARG A 10 10.21 -15.14 10.66
N GLU A 11 11.33 -14.56 11.07
CA GLU A 11 11.60 -13.12 10.92
C GLU A 11 11.66 -12.72 9.44
N HIS A 12 12.34 -13.51 8.61
CA HIS A 12 12.39 -13.27 7.17
C HIS A 12 11.00 -13.29 6.52
N VAL A 13 10.21 -14.34 6.75
CA VAL A 13 8.85 -14.47 6.18
C VAL A 13 7.94 -13.33 6.63
N ARG A 14 8.04 -12.90 7.90
CA ARG A 14 7.33 -11.73 8.43
C ARG A 14 7.72 -10.46 7.67
N SER A 15 9.01 -10.18 7.49
CA SER A 15 9.48 -8.98 6.79
C SER A 15 9.02 -8.94 5.32
N VAL A 16 9.06 -10.08 4.65
CA VAL A 16 8.61 -10.23 3.24
C VAL A 16 7.10 -10.06 3.15
N GLY A 17 6.34 -10.67 4.08
CA GLY A 17 4.88 -10.56 4.11
C GLY A 17 4.40 -9.11 4.26
N VAL A 18 5.03 -8.34 5.15
CA VAL A 18 4.70 -6.93 5.37
C VAL A 18 4.96 -6.08 4.12
N THR A 19 6.09 -6.33 3.46
CA THR A 19 6.47 -5.60 2.25
C THR A 19 5.57 -5.96 1.07
N ALA A 20 5.25 -7.25 0.89
CA ALA A 20 4.38 -7.71 -0.17
C ALA A 20 2.95 -7.20 0.02
N LEU A 21 2.43 -7.26 1.25
CA LEU A 21 1.07 -6.81 1.56
C LEU A 21 0.93 -5.30 1.36
N SER A 22 1.92 -4.49 1.77
CA SER A 22 1.88 -3.04 1.52
C SER A 22 1.95 -2.69 0.04
N ALA A 23 2.79 -3.40 -0.71
CA ALA A 23 2.85 -3.24 -2.16
C ALA A 23 1.52 -3.59 -2.84
N LEU A 24 0.92 -4.73 -2.50
CA LEU A 24 -0.35 -5.18 -3.08
C LEU A 24 -1.50 -4.22 -2.75
N ILE A 25 -1.56 -3.69 -1.53
CA ILE A 25 -2.58 -2.70 -1.16
C ILE A 25 -2.38 -1.39 -1.91
N GLY A 26 -1.14 -0.94 -2.11
CA GLY A 26 -0.86 0.23 -2.94
C GLY A 26 -1.34 0.06 -4.38
N VAL A 27 -1.08 -1.10 -4.99
CA VAL A 27 -1.57 -1.44 -6.35
C VAL A 27 -3.10 -1.49 -6.37
N GLY A 28 -3.73 -2.16 -5.40
CA GLY A 28 -5.19 -2.26 -5.31
C GLY A 28 -5.86 -0.89 -5.14
N ALA A 29 -5.26 -0.01 -4.34
CA ALA A 29 -5.71 1.36 -4.18
C ALA A 29 -5.64 2.15 -5.50
N ALA A 30 -4.60 1.94 -6.31
CA ALA A 30 -4.46 2.65 -7.58
C ALA A 30 -5.51 2.21 -8.60
N LEU A 31 -5.81 0.91 -8.64
CA LEU A 31 -6.89 0.37 -9.47
C LEU A 31 -8.26 0.89 -9.03
N LEU A 32 -8.50 1.02 -7.72
CA LEU A 32 -9.70 1.63 -7.19
C LEU A 32 -9.81 3.12 -7.54
N SER A 33 -8.70 3.86 -7.43
CA SER A 33 -8.65 5.26 -7.86
C SER A 33 -9.03 5.39 -9.34
N ALA A 34 -8.43 4.57 -10.20
CA ALA A 34 -8.75 4.53 -11.63
C ALA A 34 -10.21 4.23 -11.92
N ALA A 35 -10.78 3.23 -11.25
CA ALA A 35 -12.18 2.85 -11.42
C ALA A 35 -13.14 3.98 -11.00
N ILE A 36 -12.79 4.76 -9.97
CA ILE A 36 -13.64 5.85 -9.47
C ILE A 36 -13.52 7.10 -10.36
N THR A 37 -12.35 7.39 -10.90
CA THR A 37 -12.10 8.57 -11.75
C THR A 37 -12.28 8.29 -13.24
N ALA A 38 -12.77 7.11 -13.63
CA ALA A 38 -12.91 6.69 -15.02
C ALA A 38 -13.79 7.62 -15.87
N ASP A 39 -14.76 8.31 -15.27
CA ASP A 39 -15.64 9.27 -15.95
C ASP A 39 -15.01 10.68 -16.13
N ALA A 40 -13.78 10.89 -15.65
CA ALA A 40 -13.14 12.20 -15.75
C ALA A 40 -12.77 12.54 -17.21
N PRO A 41 -13.01 13.78 -17.67
CA PRO A 41 -12.83 14.17 -19.07
C PRO A 41 -11.36 14.33 -19.50
N THR A 42 -10.44 14.55 -18.56
CA THR A 42 -9.00 14.70 -18.83
C THR A 42 -8.15 14.08 -17.72
N ALA A 43 -6.90 13.73 -18.05
CA ALA A 43 -5.93 13.22 -17.08
C ALA A 43 -5.72 14.18 -15.91
N GLU A 44 -5.72 15.49 -16.18
CA GLU A 44 -5.53 16.52 -15.16
C GLU A 44 -6.72 16.55 -14.20
N ALA A 45 -7.95 16.41 -14.70
CA ALA A 45 -9.14 16.35 -13.87
C ALA A 45 -9.14 15.10 -12.97
N ALA A 46 -8.75 13.94 -13.52
CA ALA A 46 -8.61 12.70 -12.76
C ALA A 46 -7.47 12.76 -11.72
N ALA A 47 -6.33 13.35 -12.08
CA ALA A 47 -5.15 13.45 -11.21
C ALA A 47 -5.34 14.44 -10.05
N THR A 48 -6.16 15.48 -10.26
CA THR A 48 -6.43 16.50 -9.24
C THR A 48 -7.65 16.15 -8.38
N ASP A 49 -8.32 15.03 -8.64
CA ASP A 49 -9.46 14.59 -7.86
C ASP A 49 -9.06 14.24 -6.42
N THR A 50 -9.70 14.91 -5.47
CA THR A 50 -9.47 14.68 -4.03
C THR A 50 -9.84 13.25 -3.62
N THR A 51 -10.72 12.60 -4.38
CA THR A 51 -11.19 11.24 -4.14
C THR A 51 -10.06 10.23 -4.23
N ALA A 52 -9.14 10.38 -5.19
CA ALA A 52 -7.99 9.47 -5.33
C ALA A 52 -7.06 9.54 -4.11
N TYR A 53 -6.86 10.74 -3.54
CA TYR A 53 -6.10 10.92 -2.30
C TYR A 53 -6.82 10.31 -1.08
N ILE A 54 -8.15 10.41 -1.01
CA ILE A 54 -8.94 9.80 0.06
C ILE A 54 -8.85 8.26 0.00
N VAL A 55 -8.82 7.67 -1.20
CA VAL A 55 -8.67 6.22 -1.39
C VAL A 55 -7.34 5.73 -0.83
N VAL A 56 -6.22 6.33 -1.22
CA VAL A 56 -4.91 5.90 -0.72
C VAL A 56 -4.76 6.15 0.79
N PHE A 57 -5.27 7.29 1.28
CA PHE A 57 -5.23 7.59 2.71
C PHE A 57 -6.05 6.57 3.53
N THR A 58 -7.22 6.21 3.04
CA THR A 58 -8.08 5.18 3.66
C THR A 58 -7.40 3.81 3.60
N ALA A 59 -6.76 3.46 2.49
CA ALA A 59 -6.02 2.21 2.34
C ALA A 59 -4.84 2.11 3.33
N ILE A 60 -4.11 3.21 3.54
CA ILE A 60 -3.02 3.30 4.53
C ILE A 60 -3.55 3.10 5.95
N ILE A 61 -4.64 3.78 6.32
CA ILE A 61 -5.22 3.64 7.66
C ILE A 61 -5.78 2.22 7.87
N ALA A 62 -6.45 1.65 6.87
CA ALA A 62 -7.02 0.30 6.93
C ALA A 62 -5.95 -0.80 7.02
N GLN A 63 -4.71 -0.52 6.59
CA GLN A 63 -3.59 -1.47 6.73
C GLN A 63 -3.17 -1.72 8.17
N PHE A 64 -3.27 -0.72 9.04
CA PHE A 64 -2.85 -0.87 10.44
C PHE A 64 -3.68 -1.92 11.19
N PRO A 65 -5.02 -1.89 11.18
CA PRO A 65 -5.82 -2.95 11.80
C PRO A 65 -5.65 -4.30 11.08
N LEU A 66 -5.45 -4.31 9.75
CA LEU A 66 -5.17 -5.55 9.03
C LEU A 66 -3.90 -6.24 9.54
N LEU A 67 -2.83 -5.47 9.75
CA LEU A 67 -1.55 -6.00 10.22
C LEU A 67 -1.61 -6.41 11.69
N GLN A 68 -2.34 -5.69 12.54
CA GLN A 68 -2.60 -6.11 13.92
C GLN A 68 -3.39 -7.43 13.98
N LEU A 69 -4.41 -7.60 13.13
CA LEU A 69 -5.21 -8.83 13.06
C LEU A 69 -4.40 -10.07 12.65
N THR A 70 -3.31 -9.91 11.89
CA THR A 70 -2.47 -11.04 11.50
C THR A 70 -1.64 -11.62 12.65
N GLY A 71 -1.56 -10.94 13.81
CA GLY A 71 -0.79 -11.39 14.98
C GLY A 71 0.71 -11.51 14.72
N VAL A 72 1.20 -10.93 13.62
CA VAL A 72 2.60 -10.97 13.18
C VAL A 72 3.49 -10.04 14.02
N TYR A 73 2.88 -9.13 14.79
CA TYR A 73 3.55 -8.23 15.71
C TYR A 73 2.85 -8.25 17.07
N ASP A 74 3.62 -8.28 18.16
CA ASP A 74 3.15 -7.83 19.46
C ASP A 74 2.97 -6.30 19.42
N ASP A 75 1.93 -5.78 20.08
CA ASP A 75 1.61 -4.34 20.10
C ASP A 75 2.78 -3.47 20.60
N GLU A 76 3.72 -4.07 21.33
CA GLU A 76 4.91 -3.42 21.88
C GLU A 76 6.05 -3.22 20.85
N GLU A 77 6.01 -3.88 19.69
CA GLU A 77 7.07 -3.83 18.67
C GLU A 77 6.73 -2.90 17.47
N PHE A 78 5.49 -2.38 17.40
CA PHE A 78 5.05 -1.49 16.33
C PHE A 78 5.56 -0.05 16.53
N GLY A 79 6.84 0.17 16.23
CA GLY A 79 7.46 1.49 16.29
C GLY A 79 7.09 2.43 15.14
N PRO A 80 7.36 3.75 15.27
CA PRO A 80 7.09 4.78 14.25
C PRO A 80 7.75 4.49 12.89
N LYS A 81 8.88 3.77 12.88
CA LYS A 81 9.54 3.29 11.66
C LYS A 81 8.61 2.41 10.81
N HIS A 82 7.86 1.51 11.42
CA HIS A 82 6.98 0.59 10.70
C HIS A 82 5.80 1.33 10.06
N TYR A 83 5.20 2.27 10.79
CA TYR A 83 4.16 3.15 10.25
C TYR A 83 4.66 3.95 9.05
N LEU A 84 5.87 4.52 9.14
CA LEU A 84 6.47 5.28 8.05
C LEU A 84 6.78 4.38 6.84
N PHE A 85 7.33 3.19 7.07
CA PHE A 85 7.62 2.22 6.01
C PHE A 85 6.35 1.81 5.26
N LEU A 86 5.29 1.43 6.00
CA LEU A 86 4.01 1.02 5.41
C LEU A 86 3.38 2.14 4.61
N THR A 87 3.28 3.33 5.20
CA THR A 87 2.72 4.52 4.55
C THR A 87 3.48 4.84 3.27
N PHE A 88 4.82 4.87 3.35
CA PHE A 88 5.67 5.19 2.21
C PHE A 88 5.57 4.15 1.09
N MET A 89 5.62 2.86 1.42
CA MET A 89 5.56 1.78 0.43
C MET A 89 4.21 1.76 -0.29
N THR A 90 3.12 1.84 0.46
CA THR A 90 1.75 1.85 -0.10
C THR A 90 1.53 3.08 -0.97
N PHE A 91 1.93 4.27 -0.49
CA PHE A 91 1.83 5.50 -1.26
C PHE A 91 2.66 5.46 -2.54
N SER A 92 3.90 4.95 -2.46
CA SER A 92 4.80 4.89 -3.61
C SER A 92 4.27 3.97 -4.71
N LEU A 93 3.81 2.76 -4.36
CA LEU A 93 3.21 1.85 -5.35
C LEU A 93 1.90 2.42 -5.91
N TRP A 94 1.05 3.01 -5.05
CA TRP A 94 -0.16 3.68 -5.51
C TRP A 94 0.16 4.76 -6.54
N PHE A 95 1.10 5.67 -6.21
CA PHE A 95 1.46 6.80 -7.05
C PHE A 95 2.01 6.37 -8.42
N VAL A 96 2.91 5.38 -8.43
CA VAL A 96 3.51 4.89 -9.68
C VAL A 96 2.47 4.20 -10.57
N VAL A 97 1.67 3.29 -10.01
CA VAL A 97 0.64 2.58 -10.78
C VAL A 97 -0.43 3.55 -11.27
N TRP A 98 -0.84 4.49 -10.41
CA TRP A 98 -1.84 5.50 -10.76
C TRP A 98 -1.36 6.41 -11.89
N GLY A 99 -0.11 6.90 -11.82
CA GLY A 99 0.49 7.70 -12.88
C GLY A 99 0.60 6.95 -14.22
N ILE A 100 0.92 5.65 -14.18
CA ILE A 100 0.94 4.80 -15.39
C ILE A 100 -0.46 4.70 -15.99
N LEU A 101 -1.48 4.40 -15.18
CA LEU A 101 -2.86 4.26 -15.66
C LEU A 101 -3.38 5.55 -16.30
N LEU A 102 -3.17 6.69 -15.64
CA LEU A 102 -3.51 8.01 -16.21
C LEU A 102 -2.82 8.27 -17.55
N THR A 103 -1.56 7.87 -17.69
CA THR A 103 -0.82 8.03 -18.95
C THR A 103 -1.38 7.13 -20.04
N VAL A 104 -1.79 5.90 -19.71
CA VAL A 104 -2.34 4.94 -20.67
C VAL A 104 -3.77 5.32 -21.09
N GLU A 105 -4.60 5.79 -20.17
CA GLU A 105 -6.01 6.13 -20.42
C GLU A 105 -6.19 7.42 -21.22
N TYR A 106 -5.32 8.41 -21.01
CA TYR A 106 -5.45 9.75 -21.60
C TYR A 106 -4.32 10.13 -22.56
N GLY A 107 -3.26 9.32 -22.67
CA GLY A 107 -2.11 9.57 -23.55
C GLY A 107 -2.27 9.04 -24.98
N GLY A 108 -3.48 8.72 -25.41
CA GLY A 108 -3.84 8.28 -26.76
C GLY A 108 -4.03 9.43 -27.75
#